data_AF-A0A2G6C916-F1
#
_entry.id   AF-A0A2G6C916-F1
#
_cell.length_a   1.000
_cell.length_b   1.000
_cell.length_c   1.000
_cell.angle_alpha   90.00
_cell.angle_beta   90.00
_cell.angle_gamma   90.00
#
_symmetry.space_group_name_H-M   'P 1'
#
loop_
_entity.id
_entity.type
_entity.pdbx_description
1 polymer ?
#
loop_
_entity_poly.entity_id
_entity_poly.type
_entity_poly.pdbx_seq_one_letter_code
_entity_poly.pdbx_strand_id
1 'polypeptide(L)'
;MRPGSLMRWKWAWEPYALEVLSSVLGGGSSSRMSREMVRGKEIAAGAAAWYNGYGRLPDLFTVVGVPAKDVDIQVVKDALLEQVERFKTELVTKEELARVKAQVIANEVFKLDDVQQQATLLGSLESVGLGHKVMDDYVEKILAVTPEQIQQVAKKYFVEDQLTIAELDPQPIDPNKPRNEPHFAR
;
A
#
# COMPACT_ATOMS: atom_id res chain seq x y z
N MET A 1 -16.68 0.63 24.31
CA MET A 1 -16.06 0.66 22.97
C MET A 1 -14.96 -0.38 22.91
N ARG A 2 -14.85 -1.16 21.83
CA ARG A 2 -13.72 -2.07 21.63
C ARG A 2 -12.58 -1.28 20.97
N PRO A 3 -11.31 -1.46 21.39
CA PRO A 3 -10.19 -0.67 20.87
C PRO A 3 -9.90 -0.95 19.39
N GLY A 4 -9.37 0.07 18.67
CA GLY A 4 -9.05 0.04 17.23
C GLY A 4 -7.93 -0.94 16.86
N SER A 5 -7.69 -1.15 15.55
CA SER A 5 -6.84 -2.25 15.05
C SER A 5 -5.40 -2.22 15.58
N LEU A 6 -4.82 -1.04 15.85
CA LEU A 6 -3.47 -0.91 16.42
C LEU A 6 -3.31 -1.63 17.78
N MET A 7 -4.39 -1.85 18.54
CA MET A 7 -4.34 -2.57 19.83
C MET A 7 -4.40 -4.11 19.71
N ARG A 8 -4.59 -4.69 18.52
CA ARG A 8 -4.61 -6.16 18.32
C ARG A 8 -3.32 -6.75 17.77
N TRP A 9 -2.35 -5.93 17.37
CA TRP A 9 -1.07 -6.44 16.90
C TRP A 9 -0.28 -7.05 18.04
N LYS A 10 0.41 -8.16 17.76
CA LYS A 10 1.33 -8.76 18.73
C LYS A 10 2.45 -7.77 19.10
N TRP A 11 2.84 -6.93 18.14
CA TRP A 11 3.82 -5.87 18.34
C TRP A 11 3.39 -4.58 17.65
N ALA A 12 3.52 -3.45 18.36
CA ALA A 12 3.10 -2.14 17.86
C ALA A 12 3.85 -1.66 16.60
N TRP A 13 5.01 -2.25 16.27
CA TRP A 13 5.81 -1.88 15.10
C TRP A 13 5.33 -2.53 13.78
N GLU A 14 4.56 -3.62 13.85
CA GLU A 14 4.11 -4.37 12.66
C GLU A 14 3.34 -3.51 11.63
N PRO A 15 2.34 -2.68 12.01
CA PRO A 15 1.62 -1.85 11.04
C PRO A 15 2.52 -0.82 10.35
N TYR A 16 3.47 -0.21 11.08
CA TYR A 16 4.44 0.72 10.51
C TYR A 16 5.42 0.01 9.56
N ALA A 17 5.83 -1.21 9.88
CA ALA A 17 6.66 -2.02 8.98
C ALA A 17 5.92 -2.38 7.69
N LEU A 18 4.61 -2.69 7.75
CA LEU A 18 3.77 -2.93 6.57
C LEU A 18 3.61 -1.67 5.73
N GLU A 19 3.41 -0.51 6.35
CA GLU A 19 3.32 0.78 5.65
C GLU A 19 4.62 1.11 4.91
N VAL A 20 5.77 0.98 5.59
CA VAL A 20 7.09 1.16 4.97
C VAL A 20 7.32 0.14 3.85
N LEU A 21 6.94 -1.13 4.04
CA LEU A 21 7.02 -2.15 2.99
C LEU A 21 6.23 -1.72 1.75
N SER A 22 4.98 -1.28 1.91
CA SER A 22 4.14 -0.79 0.80
C SER A 22 4.82 0.36 0.05
N SER A 23 5.49 1.24 0.78
CA SER A 23 6.24 2.36 0.20
C SER A 23 7.47 1.90 -0.60
N VAL A 24 8.22 0.92 -0.09
CA VAL A 24 9.36 0.32 -0.83
C VAL A 24 8.87 -0.37 -2.11
N LEU A 25 7.78 -1.13 -2.01
CA LEU A 25 7.24 -1.94 -3.09
C LEU A 25 6.64 -1.07 -4.21
N GLY A 26 5.75 -0.12 -3.86
CA GLY A 26 4.94 0.63 -4.81
C GLY A 26 4.62 2.08 -4.44
N GLY A 27 5.33 2.69 -3.48
CA GLY A 27 5.05 4.03 -2.94
C GLY A 27 5.39 5.23 -3.83
N GLY A 28 5.46 5.04 -5.15
CA GLY A 28 5.73 6.11 -6.11
C GLY A 28 6.88 5.80 -7.07
N SER A 29 7.36 6.83 -7.77
CA SER A 29 8.25 6.67 -8.93
C SER A 29 9.59 6.01 -8.62
N SER A 30 10.09 6.06 -7.40
CA SER A 30 11.36 5.45 -6.98
C SER A 30 11.22 4.04 -6.40
N SER A 31 9.99 3.53 -6.27
CA SER A 31 9.69 2.20 -5.74
C SER A 31 10.23 1.07 -6.62
N ARG A 32 10.33 -0.14 -6.05
CA ARG A 32 10.79 -1.34 -6.77
C ARG A 32 9.94 -1.64 -7.99
N MET A 33 8.61 -1.65 -7.86
CA MET A 33 7.70 -1.91 -8.98
C MET A 33 7.81 -0.85 -10.08
N SER A 34 7.88 0.43 -9.72
CA SER A 34 8.07 1.51 -10.71
C SER A 34 9.41 1.41 -11.43
N ARG A 35 10.48 1.03 -10.72
CA ARG A 35 11.82 0.88 -11.31
C ARG A 35 11.93 -0.37 -12.19
N GLU A 36 11.40 -1.50 -11.74
CA GLU A 36 11.65 -2.80 -12.35
C GLU A 36 10.56 -3.21 -13.35
N MET A 37 9.27 -2.96 -13.05
CA MET A 37 8.16 -3.38 -13.90
C MET A 37 7.76 -2.30 -14.92
N VAL A 38 7.73 -1.04 -14.50
CA VAL A 38 7.29 0.06 -15.37
C VAL A 38 8.43 0.55 -16.28
N ARG A 39 9.61 0.84 -15.73
CA ARG A 39 10.75 1.37 -16.51
C ARG A 39 11.79 0.33 -16.94
N GLY A 40 11.92 -0.76 -16.18
CA GLY A 40 12.96 -1.76 -16.41
C GLY A 40 12.54 -2.77 -17.48
N LYS A 41 11.59 -3.63 -17.14
CA LYS A 41 11.03 -4.64 -18.03
C LYS A 41 9.94 -4.09 -18.96
N GLU A 42 9.41 -2.90 -18.68
CA GLU A 42 8.32 -2.24 -19.43
C GLU A 42 7.05 -3.11 -19.59
N ILE A 43 6.81 -4.02 -18.63
CA ILE A 43 5.68 -4.94 -18.65
C ILE A 43 4.40 -4.33 -18.05
N ALA A 44 4.53 -3.23 -17.30
CA ALA A 44 3.40 -2.57 -16.64
C ALA A 44 3.31 -1.10 -17.06
N ALA A 45 2.11 -0.66 -17.47
CA ALA A 45 1.80 0.75 -17.66
C ALA A 45 1.74 1.53 -16.33
N GLY A 46 1.40 0.83 -15.25
CA GLY A 46 1.35 1.39 -13.91
C GLY A 46 1.34 0.29 -12.87
N ALA A 47 1.91 0.57 -11.70
CA ALA A 47 2.04 -0.41 -10.64
C ALA A 47 2.12 0.33 -9.30
N ALA A 48 1.36 -0.12 -8.29
CA ALA A 48 1.26 0.54 -7.00
C ALA A 48 1.04 -0.48 -5.87
N ALA A 49 1.39 -0.07 -4.65
CA ALA A 49 1.09 -0.81 -3.44
C ALA A 49 0.72 0.17 -2.33
N TRP A 50 -0.22 -0.22 -1.47
CA TRP A 50 -0.63 0.57 -0.33
C TRP A 50 -1.13 -0.32 0.81
N TYR A 51 -1.04 0.23 2.01
CA TYR A 51 -1.55 -0.36 3.24
C TYR A 51 -1.98 0.77 4.17
N ASN A 52 -3.12 0.61 4.83
CA ASN A 52 -3.59 1.55 5.84
C ASN A 52 -3.54 0.90 7.22
N GLY A 53 -2.71 1.44 8.11
CA GLY A 53 -2.56 0.94 9.48
C GLY A 53 -3.66 1.41 10.45
N TYR A 54 -4.54 2.32 10.01
CA TYR A 54 -5.49 3.03 10.88
C TYR A 54 -6.93 2.50 10.81
N GLY A 55 -7.16 1.36 10.15
CA GLY A 55 -8.48 0.74 10.08
C GLY A 55 -9.05 0.37 11.46
N ARG A 56 -10.39 0.42 11.62
CA ARG A 56 -11.04 -0.10 12.84
C ARG A 56 -11.02 -1.64 12.89
N LEU A 57 -11.09 -2.25 11.72
CA LEU A 57 -11.10 -3.70 11.48
C LEU A 57 -9.79 -4.12 10.80
N PRO A 58 -9.54 -5.43 10.60
CA PRO A 58 -8.41 -5.86 9.79
C PRO A 58 -8.41 -5.14 8.43
N ASP A 59 -7.23 -4.71 8.01
CA ASP A 59 -7.02 -4.00 6.75
C ASP A 59 -6.30 -4.91 5.75
N LEU A 60 -6.24 -4.48 4.49
CA LEU A 60 -5.63 -5.22 3.39
C LEU A 60 -4.35 -4.53 2.92
N PHE A 61 -3.28 -5.32 2.82
CA PHE A 61 -2.13 -4.92 2.02
C PHE A 61 -2.48 -5.15 0.55
N THR A 62 -2.55 -4.08 -0.23
CA THR A 62 -3.03 -4.14 -1.61
C THR A 62 -1.90 -3.83 -2.58
N VAL A 63 -1.80 -4.64 -3.63
CA VAL A 63 -0.85 -4.49 -4.73
C VAL A 63 -1.64 -4.51 -6.03
N VAL A 64 -1.38 -3.54 -6.90
CA VAL A 64 -2.04 -3.43 -8.21
C VAL A 64 -1.00 -3.24 -9.30
N GLY A 65 -1.22 -3.90 -10.43
CA GLY A 65 -0.49 -3.70 -11.67
C GLY A 65 -1.46 -3.57 -12.84
N VAL A 66 -1.13 -2.67 -13.76
CA VAL A 66 -1.83 -2.50 -15.03
C VAL A 66 -0.86 -2.94 -16.12
N PRO A 67 -1.19 -3.95 -16.94
CA PRO A 67 -0.34 -4.37 -18.04
C PRO A 67 -0.02 -3.23 -19.00
N ALA A 68 1.21 -3.23 -19.51
CA ALA A 68 1.54 -2.41 -20.65
C ALA A 68 0.76 -2.90 -21.89
N LYS A 69 0.74 -2.06 -22.92
CA LYS A 69 0.09 -2.41 -24.18
C LYS A 69 0.68 -3.71 -24.72
N ASP A 70 -0.19 -4.62 -25.16
CA ASP A 70 0.19 -5.91 -25.77
C ASP A 70 0.95 -6.86 -24.80
N VAL A 71 0.90 -6.61 -23.48
CA VAL A 71 1.44 -7.50 -22.44
C VAL A 71 0.33 -8.33 -21.81
N ASP A 72 0.56 -9.65 -21.73
CA ASP A 72 -0.35 -10.59 -21.06
C ASP A 72 -0.46 -10.29 -19.55
N ILE A 73 -1.68 -10.31 -19.02
CA ILE A 73 -1.96 -10.09 -17.60
C ILE A 73 -1.19 -11.07 -16.70
N GLN A 74 -0.94 -12.29 -17.17
CA GLN A 74 -0.21 -13.31 -16.44
C GLN A 74 1.26 -12.89 -16.20
N VAL A 75 1.89 -12.21 -17.16
CA VAL A 75 3.27 -11.71 -17.03
C VAL A 75 3.36 -10.68 -15.90
N VAL A 76 2.36 -9.80 -15.79
CA VAL A 76 2.31 -8.79 -14.72
C VAL A 76 2.03 -9.46 -13.38
N LYS A 77 1.06 -10.37 -13.33
CA LYS A 77 0.71 -11.13 -12.12
C LYS A 77 1.92 -11.88 -11.56
N ASP A 78 2.65 -12.60 -12.40
CA ASP A 78 3.84 -13.34 -11.99
C ASP A 78 4.92 -12.38 -11.46
N ALA A 79 5.12 -11.24 -12.11
CA ALA A 79 6.05 -10.22 -11.65
C ALA A 79 5.64 -9.57 -10.31
N LEU A 80 4.33 -9.36 -10.06
CA LEU A 80 3.85 -8.88 -8.77
C LEU A 80 4.12 -9.90 -7.66
N LEU A 81 3.82 -11.18 -7.91
CA LEU A 81 4.07 -12.26 -6.97
C LEU A 81 5.58 -12.43 -6.69
N GLU A 82 6.42 -12.31 -7.72
CA GLU A 82 7.89 -12.29 -7.59
C GLU A 82 8.34 -11.17 -6.63
N GLN A 83 7.85 -9.94 -6.81
CA GLN A 83 8.21 -8.81 -5.94
C GLN A 83 7.80 -9.05 -4.49
N VAL A 84 6.60 -9.59 -4.26
CA VAL A 84 6.09 -9.95 -2.93
C VAL A 84 6.96 -11.03 -2.28
N GLU A 85 7.34 -12.08 -3.03
CA GLU A 85 8.16 -13.18 -2.51
C GLU A 85 9.57 -12.71 -2.16
N ARG A 86 10.15 -11.78 -2.93
CA ARG A 86 11.47 -11.22 -2.65
C ARG A 86 11.56 -10.53 -1.29
N PHE A 87 10.47 -9.95 -0.77
CA PHE A 87 10.47 -9.40 0.60
C PHE A 87 10.60 -10.47 1.68
N LYS A 88 10.32 -11.74 1.37
CA LYS A 88 10.48 -12.86 2.30
C LYS A 88 11.90 -13.41 2.29
N THR A 89 12.62 -13.28 1.18
CA THR A 89 13.95 -13.90 1.00
C THR A 89 15.09 -12.89 1.04
N GLU A 90 14.86 -11.66 0.65
CA GLU A 90 15.84 -10.57 0.58
C GLU A 90 15.55 -9.51 1.64
N LEU A 91 16.61 -8.89 2.17
CA LEU A 91 16.46 -7.70 3.02
C LEU A 91 16.42 -6.45 2.16
N VAL A 92 15.60 -5.47 2.57
CA VAL A 92 15.68 -4.10 2.05
C VAL A 92 17.02 -3.51 2.47
N THR A 93 17.77 -2.89 1.55
CA THR A 93 19.05 -2.31 1.93
C THR A 93 18.85 -1.09 2.83
N LYS A 94 19.86 -0.74 3.61
CA LYS A 94 19.79 0.43 4.51
C LYS A 94 19.59 1.73 3.72
N GLU A 95 20.22 1.83 2.55
CA GLU A 95 20.15 3.00 1.67
C GLU A 95 18.78 3.13 1.02
N GLU A 96 18.20 2.01 0.57
CA GLU A 96 16.83 1.98 0.06
C GLU A 96 15.82 2.36 1.14
N LEU A 97 15.96 1.77 2.33
CA LEU A 97 15.08 2.05 3.48
C LEU A 97 15.17 3.51 3.92
N ALA A 98 16.38 4.07 4.01
CA ALA A 98 16.57 5.47 4.41
C ALA A 98 15.87 6.43 3.43
N ARG A 99 15.99 6.17 2.12
CA ARG A 99 15.33 6.97 1.09
C ARG A 99 13.81 6.89 1.19
N VAL A 100 13.27 5.69 1.39
CA VAL A 100 11.81 5.49 1.50
C VAL A 100 11.26 6.16 2.75
N LYS A 101 11.93 6.02 3.90
CA LYS A 101 11.52 6.72 5.14
C LYS A 101 11.50 8.23 4.96
N ALA A 102 12.53 8.80 4.33
CA ALA A 102 12.57 10.23 4.05
C ALA A 102 11.36 10.67 3.21
N GLN A 103 10.97 9.89 2.18
CA GLN A 103 9.80 10.18 1.37
C GLN A 103 8.49 10.07 2.16
N VAL A 104 8.31 9.02 2.96
CA VAL A 104 7.11 8.81 3.79
C VAL A 104 6.95 9.96 4.79
N ILE A 105 8.02 10.37 5.44
CA ILE A 105 8.02 11.48 6.40
C ILE A 105 7.75 12.81 5.69
N ALA A 106 8.37 13.06 4.53
CA ALA A 106 8.12 14.26 3.76
C ALA A 106 6.64 14.37 3.35
N ASN A 107 6.05 13.27 2.86
CA ASN A 107 4.64 13.23 2.51
C ASN A 107 3.74 13.53 3.72
N GLU A 108 4.11 13.02 4.92
CA GLU A 108 3.36 13.32 6.13
C GLU A 108 3.46 14.80 6.53
N VAL A 109 4.66 15.37 6.50
CA VAL A 109 4.87 16.79 6.80
C VAL A 109 4.09 17.68 5.83
N PHE A 110 4.04 17.34 4.54
CA PHE A 110 3.23 18.09 3.57
C PHE A 110 1.72 18.03 3.87
N LYS A 111 1.20 16.90 4.39
CA LYS A 111 -0.21 16.83 4.82
C LYS A 111 -0.51 17.73 6.00
N LEU A 112 0.48 17.99 6.86
CA LEU A 112 0.34 18.90 8.00
C LEU A 112 0.27 20.38 7.58
N ASP A 113 0.53 20.74 6.32
CA ASP A 113 0.32 22.12 5.85
C ASP A 113 -1.18 22.42 5.60
N ASP A 114 -2.00 21.38 5.43
CA ASP A 114 -3.43 21.51 5.14
C ASP A 114 -4.29 21.22 6.38
N VAL A 115 -4.92 22.26 6.92
CA VAL A 115 -5.82 22.17 8.10
C VAL A 115 -6.99 21.21 7.85
N GLN A 116 -7.49 21.12 6.61
CA GLN A 116 -8.55 20.17 6.27
C GLN A 116 -8.05 18.73 6.36
N GLN A 117 -6.83 18.45 5.91
CA GLN A 117 -6.21 17.12 6.03
C GLN A 117 -5.93 16.76 7.48
N GLN A 118 -5.43 17.71 8.28
CA GLN A 118 -5.24 17.51 9.72
C GLN A 118 -6.57 17.17 10.42
N ALA A 119 -7.63 17.93 10.16
CA ALA A 119 -8.96 17.69 10.74
C ALA A 119 -9.53 16.33 10.32
N THR A 120 -9.32 15.95 9.04
CA THR A 120 -9.77 14.65 8.50
C THR A 120 -9.03 13.49 9.18
N LEU A 121 -7.70 13.60 9.33
CA LEU A 121 -6.89 12.59 10.00
C LEU A 121 -7.27 12.45 11.47
N LEU A 122 -7.40 13.57 12.19
CA LEU A 122 -7.83 13.61 13.58
C LEU A 122 -9.20 12.94 13.77
N GLY A 123 -10.19 13.34 12.98
CA GLY A 123 -11.52 12.75 13.02
C GLY A 123 -11.51 11.25 12.71
N SER A 124 -10.69 10.83 11.74
CA SER A 124 -10.52 9.42 11.39
C SER A 124 -9.96 8.62 12.57
N LEU A 125 -8.87 9.07 13.18
CA LEU A 125 -8.22 8.39 14.31
C LEU A 125 -9.10 8.30 15.56
N GLU A 126 -9.83 9.37 15.88
CA GLU A 126 -10.77 9.38 17.00
C GLU A 126 -11.98 8.48 16.73
N SER A 127 -12.50 8.46 15.48
CA SER A 127 -13.65 7.63 15.11
C SER A 127 -13.38 6.13 15.23
N VAL A 128 -12.12 5.70 15.05
CA VAL A 128 -11.69 4.30 15.19
C VAL A 128 -11.14 3.97 16.58
N GLY A 129 -11.10 4.95 17.50
CA GLY A 129 -10.65 4.78 18.87
C GLY A 129 -9.13 4.61 19.04
N LEU A 130 -8.35 5.12 18.08
CA LEU A 130 -6.89 5.15 18.16
C LEU A 130 -6.37 6.39 18.91
N GLY A 131 -7.07 7.51 18.76
CA GLY A 131 -6.73 8.78 19.40
C GLY A 131 -5.63 9.56 18.68
N HIS A 132 -5.65 10.88 18.83
CA HIS A 132 -4.71 11.79 18.15
C HIS A 132 -3.22 11.54 18.43
N LYS A 133 -2.87 10.95 19.58
CA LYS A 133 -1.46 10.69 19.96
C LYS A 133 -0.71 9.82 18.95
N VAL A 134 -1.43 9.04 18.14
CA VAL A 134 -0.83 8.27 17.04
C VAL A 134 -0.12 9.19 16.04
N MET A 135 -0.60 10.42 15.85
CA MET A 135 0.03 11.43 15.00
C MET A 135 1.36 11.90 15.56
N ASP A 136 1.44 12.11 16.88
CA ASP A 136 2.65 12.60 17.55
C ASP A 136 3.80 11.59 17.44
N ASP A 137 3.48 10.31 17.62
CA ASP A 137 4.47 9.22 17.62
C ASP A 137 4.83 8.74 16.20
N TYR A 138 4.04 9.11 15.17
CA TYR A 138 4.12 8.50 13.83
C TYR A 138 5.52 8.54 13.22
N VAL A 139 6.16 9.72 13.21
CA VAL A 139 7.49 9.90 12.63
C VAL A 139 8.53 9.04 13.35
N GLU A 140 8.48 8.99 14.68
CA GLU A 140 9.38 8.14 15.49
C GLU A 140 9.18 6.66 15.13
N LYS A 141 7.93 6.20 15.03
CA LYS A 141 7.64 4.80 14.70
C LYS A 141 8.09 4.42 13.29
N ILE A 142 7.90 5.28 12.29
CA ILE A 142 8.42 5.06 10.94
C ILE A 142 9.95 5.02 10.93
N LEU A 143 10.61 5.94 11.65
CA LEU A 143 12.08 5.96 11.75
C LEU A 143 12.64 4.72 12.45
N ALA A 144 11.90 4.11 13.38
CA ALA A 144 12.32 2.91 14.09
C ALA A 144 12.27 1.62 13.26
N VAL A 145 11.55 1.59 12.13
CA VAL A 145 11.38 0.38 11.30
C VAL A 145 12.71 -0.16 10.78
N THR A 146 13.01 -1.44 10.94
CA THR A 146 14.27 -2.05 10.43
C THR A 146 14.03 -2.91 9.18
N PRO A 147 15.08 -3.20 8.37
CA PRO A 147 14.98 -4.17 7.27
C PRO A 147 14.45 -5.54 7.71
N GLU A 148 14.87 -6.00 8.89
CA GLU A 148 14.48 -7.28 9.44
C GLU A 148 13.00 -7.29 9.84
N GLN A 149 12.48 -6.18 10.38
CA GLN A 149 11.06 -6.02 10.67
C GLN A 149 10.21 -6.06 9.40
N ILE A 150 10.68 -5.43 8.31
CA ILE A 150 10.03 -5.50 6.99
C ILE A 150 9.96 -6.95 6.51
N GLN A 151 11.08 -7.69 6.56
CA GLN A 151 11.09 -9.09 6.17
C GLN A 151 10.22 -9.96 7.10
N GLN A 152 10.17 -9.66 8.40
CA GLN A 152 9.32 -10.38 9.35
C GLN A 152 7.84 -10.23 9.03
N VAL A 153 7.36 -9.02 8.73
CA VAL A 153 5.95 -8.83 8.34
C VAL A 153 5.66 -9.44 6.98
N ALA A 154 6.59 -9.38 6.03
CA ALA A 154 6.45 -10.07 4.75
C ALA A 154 6.27 -11.59 4.94
N LYS A 155 7.16 -12.23 5.72
CA LYS A 155 7.05 -13.67 6.04
C LYS A 155 5.78 -14.03 6.78
N LYS A 156 5.27 -13.13 7.62
CA LYS A 156 4.10 -13.36 8.46
C LYS A 156 2.78 -13.21 7.70
N TYR A 157 2.68 -12.22 6.82
CA TYR A 157 1.41 -11.82 6.20
C TYR A 157 1.29 -12.16 4.72
N PHE A 158 2.41 -12.30 3.99
CA PHE A 158 2.38 -12.68 2.58
C PHE A 158 2.39 -14.22 2.44
N VAL A 159 1.27 -14.80 2.83
CA VAL A 159 0.98 -16.23 2.78
C VAL A 159 -0.19 -16.51 1.83
N GLU A 160 -0.15 -17.66 1.16
CA GLU A 160 -1.13 -18.05 0.14
C GLU A 160 -2.56 -18.09 0.69
N ASP A 161 -2.74 -18.58 1.92
CA ASP A 161 -4.04 -18.64 2.60
C ASP A 161 -4.71 -17.27 2.83
N GLN A 162 -3.94 -16.17 2.74
CA GLN A 162 -4.43 -14.79 2.89
C GLN A 162 -4.38 -13.99 1.58
N LEU A 163 -4.01 -14.64 0.48
CA LEU A 163 -3.92 -14.00 -0.83
C LEU A 163 -5.28 -14.04 -1.53
N THR A 164 -5.70 -12.89 -2.05
CA THR A 164 -6.82 -12.79 -2.99
C THR A 164 -6.34 -12.10 -4.25
N ILE A 165 -6.59 -12.71 -5.41
CA ILE A 165 -6.24 -12.15 -6.72
C ILE A 165 -7.54 -11.80 -7.44
N ALA A 166 -7.63 -10.57 -7.92
CA ALA A 166 -8.71 -10.11 -8.78
C ALA A 166 -8.11 -9.63 -10.11
N GLU A 167 -8.67 -10.13 -11.21
CA GLU A 167 -8.27 -9.75 -12.57
C GLU A 167 -9.47 -9.06 -13.24
N LEU A 168 -9.21 -7.91 -13.88
CA LEU A 168 -10.22 -7.15 -14.61
C LEU A 168 -9.97 -7.33 -16.11
N ASP A 169 -10.86 -8.07 -16.77
CA ASP A 169 -10.86 -8.23 -18.24
C ASP A 169 -11.71 -7.13 -18.91
N PRO A 170 -11.08 -6.13 -19.56
CA PRO A 170 -11.80 -5.03 -20.18
C PRO A 170 -12.60 -5.51 -21.40
N GLN A 171 -13.92 -5.51 -21.29
CA GLN A 171 -14.78 -5.84 -22.41
C GLN A 171 -14.76 -4.71 -23.45
N PRO A 172 -14.76 -5.03 -24.75
CA PRO A 172 -14.89 -4.03 -25.80
C PRO A 172 -16.14 -3.17 -25.58
N ILE A 173 -15.99 -1.85 -25.73
CA ILE A 173 -17.15 -0.97 -25.76
C ILE A 173 -17.88 -1.25 -27.07
N ASP A 174 -19.08 -1.82 -26.98
CA ASP A 174 -19.97 -1.97 -28.13
C ASP A 174 -20.46 -0.56 -28.54
N PRO A 175 -20.06 -0.04 -29.71
CA PRO A 175 -20.45 1.29 -30.16
C PRO A 175 -21.96 1.40 -30.45
N ASN A 176 -22.66 0.27 -30.59
CA ASN A 176 -24.09 0.19 -30.88
C ASN A 176 -24.94 -0.12 -29.63
N LYS A 177 -24.32 -0.37 -28.47
CA LYS A 177 -25.06 -0.60 -27.22
C LYS A 177 -25.63 0.74 -26.75
N PRO A 178 -26.97 0.87 -26.61
CA PRO A 178 -27.56 2.12 -26.14
C PRO A 178 -27.01 2.45 -24.76
N ARG A 179 -26.55 3.69 -24.59
CA ARG A 179 -26.08 4.20 -23.30
C ARG A 179 -27.27 4.15 -22.35
N ASN A 180 -27.21 3.33 -21.29
CA ASN A 180 -28.26 3.32 -20.28
C ASN A 180 -28.39 4.75 -19.74
N GLU A 181 -29.51 5.42 -20.05
CA GLU A 181 -29.82 6.71 -19.43
C GLU A 181 -29.93 6.48 -17.92
N PRO A 182 -29.28 7.30 -17.08
CA PRO A 182 -29.47 7.20 -15.65
C PRO A 182 -30.95 7.45 -15.35
N HIS A 183 -31.64 6.40 -14.86
CA HIS A 183 -32.99 6.52 -14.32
C HIS A 183 -32.92 7.31 -13.01
N PHE A 184 -32.93 8.64 -13.10
CA PHE A 184 -33.23 9.48 -11.96
C PHE A 184 -34.74 9.39 -11.71
N ALA A 185 -35.15 8.44 -10.85
CA ALA A 185 -36.47 8.49 -10.25
C ALA A 185 -36.58 9.81 -9.45
N ARG A 186 -37.62 10.59 -9.74
CA ARG A 186 -37.95 11.83 -9.04
C ARG A 186 -38.54 11.55 -7.67
#